data_AF-A0A162KNG0-F1
#
_entry.id   AF-A0A162KNG0-F1
#
_cell.length_a   1.000
_cell.length_b   1.000
_cell.length_c   1.000
_cell.angle_alpha   90.00
_cell.angle_beta   90.00
_cell.angle_gamma   90.00
#
_symmetry.space_group_name_H-M   'P 1'
#
loop_
_entity.id
_entity.type
_entity.pdbx_description
1 polymer ?
#
loop_
_entity_poly.entity_id
_entity_poly.type
_entity_poly.pdbx_seq_one_letter_code
_entity_poly.pdbx_strand_id
1 'polypeptide(L)'
;MNFEKDLREQIIESFKKGKIRFHEQDSTDKLLINYLNALNRTITIKKRNVFISDNIKKIIYYNKLDKKYINALLKFKNNFENGIDMNGHLSANIYYADLFSNKDNKIYNKSRDYLLDDWGIYHIHLNEKDAGNEKQMHGKTNGNRSKYLLFVKVTNNEVYFIDILYHNEKNVFSRMELVETLDRNWHFLLENNLQPKTFVPKLNDKEINDKRKKGDYLLYNINGKTYIPIGGGLTSAGTNIVHTMKADNILEDMIDIEKYFRNSYGSIKKDVENITGAKCFSKSLEFKFVLEERGYVVKESNTGYAVLYFYEGNNLMKRAGIIKDKC
;
A
#
# COMPACT_ATOMS: atom_id res chain seq x y z
N MET A 1 17.86 18.85 -16.05
CA MET A 1 17.35 18.04 -14.92
C MET A 1 16.14 18.75 -14.37
N ASN A 2 15.06 17.99 -14.10
CA ASN A 2 13.88 18.44 -13.38
C ASN A 2 13.27 17.16 -12.78
N PHE A 3 13.73 16.79 -11.58
CA PHE A 3 13.40 15.48 -11.01
C PHE A 3 11.95 15.41 -10.55
N GLU A 4 11.37 16.55 -10.15
CA GLU A 4 9.93 16.63 -9.86
C GLU A 4 9.09 16.26 -11.09
N LYS A 5 9.45 16.79 -12.26
CA LYS A 5 8.79 16.44 -13.52
C LYS A 5 8.93 14.95 -13.83
N ASP A 6 10.13 14.39 -13.68
CA ASP A 6 10.36 12.96 -13.91
C ASP A 6 9.49 12.09 -12.99
N LEU A 7 9.42 12.43 -11.70
CA LEU A 7 8.59 11.73 -10.71
C LEU A 7 7.10 11.83 -11.04
N ARG A 8 6.64 13.03 -11.40
CA ARG A 8 5.24 13.28 -11.80
C ARG A 8 4.85 12.42 -13.00
N GLU A 9 5.69 12.39 -14.04
CA GLU A 9 5.44 11.62 -15.25
C GLU A 9 5.33 10.11 -14.95
N GLN A 10 6.22 9.57 -14.10
CA GLN A 10 6.16 8.17 -13.66
C GLN A 10 4.85 7.82 -12.94
N ILE A 11 4.40 8.67 -12.02
CA ILE A 11 3.14 8.45 -11.29
C ILE A 11 1.95 8.45 -12.24
N ILE A 12 1.88 9.45 -13.14
CA ILE A 12 0.80 9.58 -14.13
C ILE A 12 0.79 8.36 -15.07
N GLU A 13 1.94 7.94 -15.57
CA GLU A 13 2.07 6.77 -16.43
C GLU A 13 1.59 5.50 -15.69
N SER A 14 2.01 5.32 -14.43
CA SER A 14 1.57 4.20 -13.61
C SER A 14 0.05 4.17 -13.43
N PHE A 15 -0.59 5.32 -13.14
CA PHE A 15 -2.05 5.39 -13.04
C PHE A 15 -2.73 5.06 -14.36
N LYS A 16 -2.25 5.61 -15.48
CA LYS A 16 -2.78 5.34 -16.83
C LYS A 16 -2.67 3.84 -17.17
N LYS A 17 -1.52 3.22 -16.91
CA LYS A 17 -1.28 1.78 -17.11
C LYS A 17 -2.21 0.92 -16.25
N GLY A 18 -2.40 1.30 -14.99
CA GLY A 18 -3.30 0.63 -14.05
C GLY A 18 -4.79 0.92 -14.27
N LYS A 19 -5.15 1.81 -15.21
CA LYS A 19 -6.51 2.33 -15.41
C LYS A 19 -7.12 2.89 -14.12
N ILE A 20 -6.26 3.46 -13.26
CA ILE A 20 -6.65 4.10 -12.01
C ILE A 20 -7.18 5.50 -12.36
N ARG A 21 -8.32 5.89 -11.79
CA ARG A 21 -8.88 7.23 -11.96
C ARG A 21 -8.28 8.18 -10.93
N PHE A 22 -7.75 9.30 -11.38
CA PHE A 22 -7.09 10.32 -10.57
C PHE A 22 -7.34 11.71 -11.17
N HIS A 23 -6.97 12.75 -10.44
CA HIS A 23 -7.04 14.13 -10.92
C HIS A 23 -5.67 14.58 -11.44
N GLU A 24 -5.51 14.62 -12.77
CA GLU A 24 -4.20 14.86 -13.41
C GLU A 24 -3.62 16.26 -13.14
N GLN A 25 -4.43 17.22 -12.69
CA GLN A 25 -4.00 18.58 -12.34
C GLN A 25 -3.55 18.71 -10.88
N ASP A 26 -3.62 17.65 -10.08
CA ASP A 26 -3.08 17.67 -8.71
C ASP A 26 -1.58 17.95 -8.71
N SER A 27 -1.09 18.61 -7.67
CA SER A 27 0.34 18.84 -7.46
C SER A 27 1.10 17.51 -7.25
N THR A 28 2.42 17.53 -7.46
CA THR A 28 3.25 16.30 -7.44
C THR A 28 3.19 15.60 -6.08
N ASP A 29 3.15 16.34 -4.97
CA ASP A 29 2.96 15.82 -3.61
C ASP A 29 1.63 15.07 -3.45
N LYS A 30 0.52 15.66 -3.91
CA LYS A 30 -0.81 15.01 -3.86
C LYS A 30 -0.85 13.77 -4.73
N LEU A 31 -0.30 13.82 -5.94
CA LEU A 31 -0.20 12.67 -6.83
C LEU A 31 0.62 11.55 -6.19
N LEU A 32 1.73 11.87 -5.52
CA LEU A 32 2.56 10.89 -4.83
C LEU A 32 1.83 10.24 -3.64
N ILE A 33 1.10 11.02 -2.83
CA ILE A 33 0.28 10.45 -1.75
C ILE A 33 -0.82 9.55 -2.32
N ASN A 34 -1.50 9.99 -3.38
CA ASN A 34 -2.51 9.18 -4.09
C ASN A 34 -1.89 7.89 -4.65
N TYR A 35 -0.65 7.95 -5.15
CA TYR A 35 0.07 6.82 -5.70
C TYR A 35 0.41 5.79 -4.62
N LEU A 36 0.98 6.23 -3.49
CA LEU A 36 1.28 5.37 -2.35
C LEU A 36 0.01 4.72 -1.78
N ASN A 37 -1.09 5.48 -1.70
CA ASN A 37 -2.38 4.94 -1.32
C ASN A 37 -2.89 3.87 -2.31
N ALA A 38 -2.80 4.13 -3.60
CA ALA A 38 -3.22 3.16 -4.62
C ALA A 38 -2.41 1.87 -4.55
N LEU A 39 -1.09 1.97 -4.35
CA LEU A 39 -0.22 0.80 -4.13
C LEU A 39 -0.65 0.02 -2.89
N ASN A 40 -0.87 0.70 -1.75
CA ASN A 40 -1.28 0.06 -0.50
C ASN A 40 -2.62 -0.67 -0.62
N ARG A 41 -3.50 -0.22 -1.52
CA ARG A 41 -4.82 -0.85 -1.73
C ARG A 41 -4.77 -2.08 -2.63
N THR A 42 -3.60 -2.43 -3.14
CA THR A 42 -3.37 -3.65 -3.93
C THR A 42 -2.44 -4.61 -3.18
N ILE A 43 -2.63 -5.90 -3.41
CA ILE A 43 -1.78 -6.93 -2.86
C ILE A 43 -0.74 -7.31 -3.92
N THR A 44 0.54 -7.10 -3.62
CA THR A 44 1.64 -7.50 -4.50
C THR A 44 1.61 -9.00 -4.78
N ILE A 45 1.74 -9.38 -6.05
CA ILE A 45 1.73 -10.77 -6.53
C ILE A 45 3.04 -11.45 -6.13
N LYS A 46 3.01 -12.25 -5.06
CA LYS A 46 4.13 -13.06 -4.60
C LYS A 46 3.67 -14.18 -3.69
N LYS A 47 4.45 -15.26 -3.64
CA LYS A 47 4.25 -16.38 -2.71
C LYS A 47 4.33 -15.91 -1.27
N ARG A 48 3.40 -16.37 -0.44
CA ARG A 48 3.35 -16.09 1.00
C ARG A 48 2.85 -17.30 1.77
N ASN A 49 3.40 -17.52 2.97
CA ASN A 49 2.87 -18.51 3.89
C ASN A 49 1.53 -18.05 4.44
N VAL A 50 0.56 -18.95 4.59
CA VAL A 50 -0.78 -18.60 5.07
C VAL A 50 -1.04 -19.19 6.45
N PHE A 51 -1.42 -18.33 7.39
CA PHE A 51 -1.80 -18.70 8.74
C PHE A 51 -3.30 -18.44 8.95
N ILE A 52 -3.97 -19.33 9.68
CA ILE A 52 -5.42 -19.28 9.92
C ILE A 52 -5.68 -19.13 11.41
N SER A 53 -6.49 -18.12 11.77
CA SER A 53 -6.86 -17.82 13.15
C SER A 53 -7.71 -18.92 13.79
N ASP A 54 -7.83 -18.85 15.11
CA ASP A 54 -8.76 -19.65 15.87
C ASP A 54 -10.24 -19.39 15.50
N ASN A 55 -10.62 -18.16 15.14
CA ASN A 55 -11.98 -17.82 14.71
C ASN A 55 -12.40 -18.61 13.47
N ILE A 56 -11.56 -18.62 12.43
CA ILE A 56 -11.86 -19.36 11.20
C ILE A 56 -11.86 -20.87 11.45
N LYS A 57 -10.92 -21.38 12.26
CA LYS A 57 -10.91 -22.81 12.64
C LYS A 57 -12.22 -23.21 13.32
N LYS A 58 -12.76 -22.37 14.21
CA LYS A 58 -14.08 -22.58 14.85
C LYS A 58 -15.21 -22.55 13.83
N ILE A 59 -15.21 -21.61 12.86
CA ILE A 59 -16.22 -21.56 11.79
C ILE A 59 -16.25 -22.88 11.00
N ILE A 60 -15.08 -23.41 10.65
CA ILE A 60 -14.95 -24.68 9.93
C ILE A 60 -15.42 -25.86 10.81
N TYR A 61 -14.92 -25.95 12.04
CA TYR A 61 -15.22 -27.05 12.95
C TYR A 61 -16.72 -27.17 13.25
N TYR A 62 -17.40 -26.04 13.45
CA TYR A 62 -18.83 -26.00 13.73
C TYR A 62 -19.70 -25.92 12.47
N ASN A 63 -19.12 -26.05 11.27
CA ASN A 63 -19.82 -25.98 9.98
C ASN A 63 -20.76 -24.76 9.85
N LYS A 64 -20.28 -23.58 10.27
CA LYS A 64 -21.07 -22.33 10.32
C LYS A 64 -21.15 -21.59 8.98
N LEU A 65 -20.62 -22.17 7.91
CA LEU A 65 -20.46 -21.51 6.63
C LEU A 65 -20.69 -22.49 5.48
N ASP A 66 -21.45 -22.07 4.46
CA ASP A 66 -21.74 -22.90 3.30
C ASP A 66 -20.46 -23.42 2.62
N LYS A 67 -20.53 -24.65 2.10
CA LYS A 67 -19.41 -25.34 1.42
C LYS A 67 -18.72 -24.49 0.35
N LYS A 68 -19.46 -23.70 -0.43
CA LYS A 68 -18.89 -22.81 -1.46
C LYS A 68 -17.90 -21.77 -0.90
N TYR A 69 -18.15 -21.26 0.31
CA TYR A 69 -17.26 -20.28 0.94
C TYR A 69 -16.03 -20.97 1.56
N ILE A 70 -16.19 -22.21 2.03
CA ILE A 70 -15.07 -23.06 2.46
C ILE A 70 -14.16 -23.37 1.26
N ASN A 71 -14.73 -23.72 0.11
CA ASN A 71 -13.98 -23.91 -1.13
C ASN A 71 -13.23 -22.64 -1.54
N ALA A 72 -13.90 -21.48 -1.52
CA ALA A 72 -13.27 -20.20 -1.79
C ALA A 72 -12.11 -19.90 -0.82
N LEU A 73 -12.28 -20.19 0.47
CA LEU A 73 -11.23 -20.02 1.49
C LEU A 73 -9.99 -20.88 1.19
N LEU A 74 -10.21 -22.16 0.85
CA LEU A 74 -9.14 -23.09 0.48
C LEU A 74 -8.45 -22.66 -0.81
N LYS A 75 -9.21 -22.19 -1.81
CA LYS A 75 -8.66 -21.60 -3.03
C LYS A 75 -7.78 -20.40 -2.69
N PHE A 76 -8.24 -19.49 -1.83
CA PHE A 76 -7.49 -18.28 -1.48
C PHE A 76 -6.19 -18.62 -0.75
N LYS A 77 -6.22 -19.58 0.17
CA LYS A 77 -5.00 -20.10 0.80
C LYS A 77 -4.01 -20.58 -0.26
N ASN A 78 -4.44 -21.46 -1.16
CA ASN A 78 -3.59 -21.98 -2.24
C ASN A 78 -3.06 -20.86 -3.15
N ASN A 79 -3.89 -19.87 -3.48
CA ASN A 79 -3.50 -18.75 -4.32
C ASN A 79 -2.39 -17.91 -3.67
N PHE A 80 -2.50 -17.59 -2.38
CA PHE A 80 -1.44 -16.87 -1.66
C PHE A 80 -0.14 -17.67 -1.58
N GLU A 81 -0.22 -18.98 -1.30
CA GLU A 81 0.95 -19.86 -1.21
C GLU A 81 1.69 -20.01 -2.55
N ASN A 82 0.96 -19.94 -3.66
CA ASN A 82 1.51 -20.03 -5.00
C ASN A 82 1.81 -18.67 -5.66
N GLY A 83 1.46 -17.56 -5.01
CA GLY A 83 1.67 -16.22 -5.54
C GLY A 83 0.76 -15.90 -6.73
N ILE A 84 -0.46 -16.40 -6.71
CA ILE A 84 -1.51 -16.05 -7.67
C ILE A 84 -2.11 -14.69 -7.30
N ASP A 85 -2.48 -13.90 -8.31
CA ASP A 85 -3.07 -12.57 -8.12
C ASP A 85 -4.39 -12.63 -7.34
N MET A 86 -4.47 -11.86 -6.26
CA MET A 86 -5.63 -11.76 -5.38
C MET A 86 -6.41 -10.44 -5.58
N ASN A 87 -5.90 -9.50 -6.37
CA ASN A 87 -6.50 -8.17 -6.52
C ASN A 87 -7.91 -8.21 -7.12
N GLY A 88 -8.22 -9.22 -7.93
CA GLY A 88 -9.56 -9.47 -8.46
C GLY A 88 -10.63 -9.71 -7.39
N HIS A 89 -10.24 -10.07 -6.16
CA HIS A 89 -11.14 -10.32 -5.04
C HIS A 89 -11.31 -9.12 -4.10
N LEU A 90 -10.54 -8.05 -4.29
CA LEU A 90 -10.66 -6.82 -3.51
C LEU A 90 -11.89 -6.00 -3.90
N SER A 91 -12.05 -4.84 -3.28
CA SER A 91 -13.02 -3.84 -3.73
C SER A 91 -12.62 -3.28 -5.09
N ALA A 92 -13.57 -3.11 -6.00
CA ALA A 92 -13.35 -2.40 -7.27
C ALA A 92 -12.89 -0.94 -7.07
N ASN A 93 -12.96 -0.44 -5.85
CA ASN A 93 -12.49 0.88 -5.52
C ASN A 93 -10.96 1.04 -5.65
N ILE A 94 -10.18 -0.04 -5.80
CA ILE A 94 -8.73 0.03 -6.10
C ILE A 94 -8.40 0.82 -7.39
N TYR A 95 -9.38 0.99 -8.29
CA TYR A 95 -9.25 1.79 -9.52
C TYR A 95 -9.53 3.29 -9.33
N TYR A 96 -9.46 3.80 -8.10
CA TYR A 96 -9.72 5.20 -7.74
C TYR A 96 -8.62 5.71 -6.81
N ALA A 97 -7.97 6.79 -7.20
CA ALA A 97 -6.87 7.42 -6.47
C ALA A 97 -7.02 8.94 -6.53
N ASP A 98 -7.79 9.46 -5.59
CA ASP A 98 -7.94 10.87 -5.30
C ASP A 98 -8.39 10.99 -3.84
N LEU A 99 -7.52 11.48 -2.97
CA LEU A 99 -7.79 11.69 -1.56
C LEU A 99 -8.07 13.15 -1.20
N PHE A 100 -7.99 14.07 -2.17
CA PHE A 100 -7.93 15.52 -1.93
C PHE A 100 -9.08 16.31 -2.57
N SER A 101 -9.85 15.70 -3.48
CA SER A 101 -11.11 16.26 -3.95
C SER A 101 -12.10 16.51 -2.81
N ASN A 102 -13.13 17.31 -3.08
CA ASN A 102 -14.23 17.54 -2.13
C ASN A 102 -14.86 16.20 -1.68
N LYS A 103 -15.33 16.13 -0.42
CA LYS A 103 -16.04 14.98 0.16
C LYS A 103 -17.28 14.56 -0.63
N ASP A 104 -17.89 15.47 -1.40
CA ASP A 104 -19.01 15.15 -2.28
C ASP A 104 -18.57 14.45 -3.59
N ASN A 105 -17.27 14.43 -3.88
CA ASN A 105 -16.71 13.76 -5.05
C ASN A 105 -16.76 12.23 -4.87
N LYS A 106 -17.30 11.54 -5.88
CA LYS A 106 -17.41 10.08 -5.89
C LYS A 106 -16.04 9.38 -5.90
N ILE A 107 -15.04 9.94 -6.56
CA ILE A 107 -13.68 9.40 -6.59
C ILE A 107 -13.09 9.51 -5.18
N TYR A 108 -13.19 10.67 -4.53
CA TYR A 108 -12.76 10.88 -3.14
C TYR A 108 -13.28 9.79 -2.19
N ASN A 109 -14.59 9.55 -2.19
CA ASN A 109 -15.19 8.57 -1.28
C ASN A 109 -14.77 7.14 -1.59
N LYS A 110 -14.46 6.82 -2.85
CA LYS A 110 -13.99 5.49 -3.25
C LYS A 110 -12.50 5.29 -2.97
N SER A 111 -11.70 6.33 -2.90
CA SER A 111 -10.26 6.24 -2.71
C SER A 111 -9.84 5.83 -1.29
N ARG A 112 -10.78 5.81 -0.33
CA ARG A 112 -10.50 5.60 1.09
C ARG A 112 -10.83 4.17 1.52
N ASP A 113 -9.97 3.61 2.36
CA ASP A 113 -10.19 2.34 3.04
C ASP A 113 -9.72 2.46 4.49
N TYR A 114 -10.61 2.93 5.36
CA TYR A 114 -10.24 3.20 6.75
C TYR A 114 -9.83 1.95 7.53
N LEU A 115 -10.30 0.76 7.15
CA LEU A 115 -9.86 -0.47 7.80
C LEU A 115 -8.39 -0.76 7.47
N LEU A 116 -8.04 -0.62 6.19
CA LEU A 116 -6.68 -0.80 5.72
C LEU A 116 -5.76 0.31 6.24
N ASP A 117 -6.18 1.57 6.18
CA ASP A 117 -5.33 2.70 6.57
C ASP A 117 -5.07 2.74 8.08
N ASP A 118 -6.03 2.30 8.88
CA ASP A 118 -5.94 2.39 10.34
C ASP A 118 -5.39 1.10 10.96
N TRP A 119 -5.85 -0.08 10.49
CA TRP A 119 -5.42 -1.37 11.04
C TRP A 119 -4.54 -2.20 10.12
N GLY A 120 -4.34 -1.79 8.87
CA GLY A 120 -3.55 -2.55 7.91
C GLY A 120 -4.20 -3.88 7.52
N ILE A 121 -5.54 -3.97 7.63
CA ILE A 121 -6.30 -5.18 7.34
C ILE A 121 -7.00 -5.02 5.98
N TYR A 122 -6.80 -5.99 5.11
CA TYR A 122 -7.52 -6.08 3.85
C TYR A 122 -8.83 -6.84 4.05
N HIS A 123 -9.84 -6.47 3.27
CA HIS A 123 -11.07 -7.24 3.14
C HIS A 123 -11.17 -7.80 1.71
N ILE A 124 -11.36 -9.12 1.62
CA ILE A 124 -11.38 -9.86 0.36
C ILE A 124 -12.76 -10.50 0.21
N HIS A 125 -13.43 -10.30 -0.93
CA HIS A 125 -14.71 -10.93 -1.20
C HIS A 125 -14.52 -12.45 -1.33
N LEU A 126 -15.17 -13.22 -0.47
CA LEU A 126 -15.01 -14.67 -0.42
C LEU A 126 -15.84 -15.35 -1.51
N ASN A 127 -15.28 -15.48 -2.71
CA ASN A 127 -15.93 -16.05 -3.89
C ASN A 127 -14.90 -16.78 -4.77
N GLU A 128 -15.30 -17.87 -5.40
CA GLU A 128 -14.41 -18.70 -6.22
C GLU A 128 -14.13 -18.09 -7.61
N LYS A 129 -14.97 -17.17 -8.09
CA LYS A 129 -14.81 -16.57 -9.43
C LYS A 129 -13.77 -15.46 -9.39
N ASP A 130 -12.74 -15.54 -10.23
CA ASP A 130 -11.79 -14.43 -10.35
C ASP A 130 -12.36 -13.30 -11.22
N ALA A 131 -12.06 -12.05 -10.87
CA ALA A 131 -12.37 -10.89 -11.70
C ALA A 131 -11.06 -10.28 -12.24
N GLY A 132 -11.00 -10.06 -13.56
CA GLY A 132 -9.85 -9.45 -14.23
C GLY A 132 -10.00 -7.95 -14.49
N ASN A 133 -11.12 -7.34 -14.13
CA ASN A 133 -11.37 -5.91 -14.32
C ASN A 133 -12.46 -5.36 -13.37
N GLU A 134 -12.54 -4.03 -13.27
CA GLU A 134 -13.50 -3.30 -12.43
C GLU A 134 -14.96 -3.74 -12.64
N LYS A 135 -15.39 -3.95 -13.89
CA LYS A 135 -16.78 -4.34 -14.21
C LYS A 135 -17.11 -5.71 -13.61
N GLN A 136 -16.19 -6.67 -13.72
CA GLN A 136 -16.32 -7.99 -13.11
C GLN A 136 -16.26 -7.91 -11.58
N MET A 137 -15.50 -6.99 -10.98
CA MET A 137 -15.49 -6.80 -9.52
C MET A 137 -16.80 -6.21 -8.99
N HIS A 138 -17.52 -5.41 -9.79
CA HIS A 138 -18.79 -4.80 -9.38
C HIS A 138 -20.04 -5.66 -9.63
N GLY A 139 -19.98 -6.65 -10.52
CA GLY A 139 -21.15 -7.42 -10.93
C GLY A 139 -21.82 -8.16 -9.76
N LYS A 140 -23.13 -7.96 -9.59
CA LYS A 140 -23.95 -8.71 -8.61
C LYS A 140 -24.30 -10.13 -9.11
N THR A 141 -24.48 -10.30 -10.42
CA THR A 141 -24.89 -11.56 -11.05
C THR A 141 -23.70 -12.30 -11.69
N ASN A 142 -22.85 -11.55 -12.39
CA ASN A 142 -21.69 -12.09 -13.13
C ASN A 142 -20.35 -11.57 -12.58
N GLY A 143 -20.35 -11.01 -11.37
CA GLY A 143 -19.16 -10.44 -10.77
C GLY A 143 -18.70 -11.16 -9.53
N ASN A 144 -17.65 -10.61 -8.92
CA ASN A 144 -16.93 -11.24 -7.82
C ASN A 144 -17.37 -10.74 -6.43
N ARG A 145 -18.50 -10.05 -6.32
CA ARG A 145 -19.03 -9.68 -5.01
C ARG A 145 -19.47 -10.92 -4.24
N SER A 146 -19.19 -10.92 -2.95
CA SER A 146 -19.62 -11.96 -2.02
C SER A 146 -20.42 -11.38 -0.86
N LYS A 147 -21.28 -12.22 -0.28
CA LYS A 147 -21.97 -11.93 0.98
C LYS A 147 -21.02 -11.99 2.18
N TYR A 148 -19.95 -12.75 2.08
CA TYR A 148 -18.94 -12.90 3.12
C TYR A 148 -17.62 -12.30 2.67
N LEU A 149 -16.91 -11.69 3.61
CA LEU A 149 -15.59 -11.12 3.44
C LEU A 149 -14.60 -11.93 4.27
N LEU A 150 -13.47 -12.27 3.69
CA LEU A 150 -12.29 -12.73 4.41
C LEU A 150 -11.45 -11.50 4.79
N PHE A 151 -11.23 -11.32 6.08
CA PHE A 151 -10.35 -10.28 6.62
C PHE A 151 -8.95 -10.84 6.79
N VAL A 152 -7.95 -10.15 6.24
CA VAL A 152 -6.56 -10.61 6.26
C VAL A 152 -5.57 -9.51 6.62
N LYS A 153 -4.50 -9.88 7.33
CA LYS A 153 -3.29 -9.05 7.44
C LYS A 153 -2.25 -9.62 6.48
N VAL A 154 -1.77 -8.80 5.55
CA VAL A 154 -0.74 -9.18 4.57
C VAL A 154 0.58 -8.55 5.01
N THR A 155 1.63 -9.36 5.12
CA THR A 155 3.01 -8.90 5.30
C THR A 155 3.81 -9.18 4.03
N ASN A 156 5.11 -8.90 4.07
CA ASN A 156 5.97 -9.21 2.95
C ASN A 156 5.89 -10.72 2.64
N ASN A 157 6.07 -11.60 3.61
CA ASN A 157 6.24 -13.04 3.36
C ASN A 157 5.05 -13.90 3.78
N GLU A 158 4.05 -13.31 4.44
CA GLU A 158 3.01 -14.07 5.12
C GLU A 158 1.65 -13.40 4.96
N VAL A 159 0.59 -14.20 5.07
CA VAL A 159 -0.80 -13.74 5.12
C VAL A 159 -1.50 -14.41 6.29
N TYR A 160 -2.15 -13.59 7.09
CA TYR A 160 -2.85 -14.00 8.29
C TYR A 160 -4.34 -13.87 8.05
N PHE A 161 -5.05 -14.99 7.92
CA PHE A 161 -6.50 -15.04 7.78
C PHE A 161 -7.13 -14.85 9.15
N ILE A 162 -7.74 -13.69 9.36
CA ILE A 162 -8.20 -13.21 10.66
C ILE A 162 -9.60 -13.73 10.95
N ASP A 163 -10.56 -13.42 10.07
CA ASP A 163 -11.96 -13.80 10.28
C ASP A 163 -12.75 -13.81 8.96
N ILE A 164 -13.92 -14.43 8.97
CA ILE A 164 -14.91 -14.41 7.89
C ILE A 164 -16.20 -13.80 8.42
N LEU A 165 -16.53 -12.59 7.96
CA LEU A 165 -17.71 -11.87 8.45
C LEU A 165 -18.67 -11.53 7.29
N TYR A 166 -19.94 -11.31 7.64
CA TYR A 166 -20.96 -10.95 6.66
C TYR A 166 -20.79 -9.49 6.23
N HIS A 167 -20.73 -9.24 4.93
CA HIS A 167 -20.42 -7.93 4.35
C HIS A 167 -21.40 -6.83 4.79
N ASN A 168 -22.68 -7.14 4.92
CA ASN A 168 -23.70 -6.14 5.29
C ASN A 168 -23.91 -6.05 6.82
N GLU A 169 -23.08 -6.71 7.62
CA GLU A 169 -23.12 -6.55 9.08
C GLU A 169 -22.77 -5.10 9.45
N LYS A 170 -23.50 -4.53 10.41
CA LYS A 170 -23.33 -3.14 10.83
C LYS A 170 -21.94 -2.95 11.42
N ASN A 171 -21.20 -1.95 10.92
CA ASN A 171 -19.85 -1.61 11.38
C ASN A 171 -18.81 -2.75 11.19
N VAL A 172 -19.02 -3.67 10.25
CA VAL A 172 -18.12 -4.81 10.04
C VAL A 172 -16.65 -4.41 9.79
N PHE A 173 -16.41 -3.25 9.16
CA PHE A 173 -15.09 -2.71 8.85
C PHE A 173 -14.42 -1.97 10.02
N SER A 174 -15.07 -1.90 11.18
CA SER A 174 -14.52 -1.33 12.41
C SER A 174 -14.73 -2.27 13.61
N ARG A 175 -14.94 -3.56 13.32
CA ARG A 175 -15.14 -4.59 14.34
C ARG A 175 -13.87 -4.82 15.14
N MET A 176 -13.90 -4.46 16.42
CA MET A 176 -12.72 -4.53 17.31
C MET A 176 -12.16 -5.96 17.43
N GLU A 177 -13.03 -6.97 17.35
CA GLU A 177 -12.63 -8.38 17.38
C GLU A 177 -11.57 -8.74 16.32
N LEU A 178 -11.50 -8.02 15.19
CA LEU A 178 -10.49 -8.26 14.17
C LEU A 178 -9.06 -8.03 14.69
N VAL A 179 -8.83 -6.93 15.41
CA VAL A 179 -7.52 -6.62 15.98
C VAL A 179 -7.26 -7.38 17.28
N GLU A 180 -8.31 -7.69 18.05
CA GLU A 180 -8.21 -8.57 19.22
C GLU A 180 -7.83 -10.00 18.82
N THR A 181 -8.33 -10.48 17.67
CA THR A 181 -7.97 -11.78 17.10
C THR A 181 -6.52 -11.79 16.60
N LEU A 182 -6.05 -10.71 15.98
CA LEU A 182 -4.64 -10.55 15.62
C LEU A 182 -3.74 -10.61 16.85
N ASP A 183 -4.04 -9.84 17.90
CA ASP A 183 -3.26 -9.85 19.15
C ASP A 183 -3.24 -11.23 19.80
N ARG A 184 -4.40 -11.89 19.89
CA ARG A 184 -4.55 -13.22 20.51
C ARG A 184 -3.81 -14.32 19.76
N ASN A 185 -3.81 -14.30 18.42
CA ASN A 185 -3.20 -15.36 17.61
C ASN A 185 -1.74 -15.06 17.24
N TRP A 186 -1.40 -13.78 17.05
CA TRP A 186 -0.15 -13.32 16.46
C TRP A 186 0.29 -11.96 17.04
N HIS A 187 0.41 -11.89 18.37
CA HIS A 187 0.79 -10.67 19.11
C HIS A 187 1.99 -9.93 18.52
N PHE A 188 2.99 -10.67 18.02
CA PHE A 188 4.20 -10.11 17.41
C PHE A 188 3.93 -9.16 16.22
N LEU A 189 2.77 -9.27 15.56
CA LEU A 189 2.37 -8.34 14.49
C LEU A 189 2.03 -6.94 15.00
N LEU A 190 1.78 -6.78 16.30
CA LEU A 190 1.34 -5.54 16.94
C LEU A 190 2.40 -4.96 17.88
N GLU A 191 3.50 -5.66 18.15
CA GLU A 191 4.51 -5.27 19.15
C GLU A 191 5.09 -3.88 18.89
N ASN A 192 5.38 -3.55 17.63
CA ASN A 192 5.92 -2.23 17.25
C ASN A 192 4.90 -1.09 17.45
N ASN A 193 3.62 -1.41 17.65
CA ASN A 193 2.56 -0.44 17.86
C ASN A 193 2.20 -0.29 19.34
N LEU A 194 2.77 -1.12 20.23
CA LEU A 194 2.47 -1.09 21.66
C LEU A 194 2.96 0.21 22.30
N GLN A 195 2.11 0.85 23.10
CA GLN A 195 2.44 2.07 23.83
C GLN A 195 2.68 1.80 25.32
N PRO A 196 3.70 2.41 25.93
CA PRO A 196 3.98 2.24 27.35
C PRO A 196 2.87 2.87 28.21
N LYS A 197 2.27 2.05 29.08
CA LYS A 197 1.43 2.41 30.25
C LYS A 197 0.49 3.61 30.08
N THR A 198 -0.09 3.77 28.89
CA THR A 198 -1.13 4.77 28.64
C THR A 198 -2.47 4.07 28.75
N PHE A 199 -3.37 4.52 29.63
CA PHE A 199 -4.74 3.99 29.65
C PHE A 199 -5.57 4.72 28.59
N VAL A 200 -6.13 3.97 27.65
CA VAL A 200 -7.13 4.49 26.72
C VAL A 200 -8.44 3.71 26.90
N PRO A 201 -9.60 4.38 26.91
CA PRO A 201 -10.88 3.69 26.97
C PRO A 201 -11.06 2.73 25.80
N LYS A 202 -11.71 1.59 26.04
CA LYS A 202 -12.13 0.69 24.95
C LYS A 202 -13.28 1.34 24.19
N LEU A 203 -13.06 1.58 22.90
CA LEU A 203 -14.08 2.06 21.98
C LEU A 203 -14.90 0.88 21.43
N ASN A 204 -16.18 1.10 21.17
CA ASN A 204 -17.01 0.14 20.44
C ASN A 204 -16.93 0.34 18.91
N ASP A 205 -17.40 -0.65 18.15
CA ASP A 205 -17.31 -0.66 16.68
C ASP A 205 -17.93 0.59 16.01
N LYS A 206 -19.01 1.14 16.58
CA LYS A 206 -19.67 2.34 16.05
C LYS A 206 -18.81 3.58 16.30
N GLU A 207 -18.28 3.72 17.51
CA GLU A 207 -17.41 4.84 17.87
C GLU A 207 -16.16 4.88 16.98
N ILE A 208 -15.53 3.72 16.76
CA ILE A 208 -14.37 3.59 15.86
C ILE A 208 -14.72 4.05 14.44
N ASN A 209 -15.83 3.56 13.88
CA ASN A 209 -16.29 3.97 12.55
C ASN A 209 -16.56 5.48 12.44
N ASP A 210 -17.24 6.05 13.43
CA ASP A 210 -17.63 7.45 13.40
C ASP A 210 -16.42 8.37 13.56
N LYS A 211 -15.46 7.98 14.41
CA LYS A 211 -14.21 8.72 14.62
C LYS A 211 -13.29 8.66 13.40
N ARG A 212 -13.14 7.49 12.75
CA ARG A 212 -12.43 7.37 11.46
C ARG A 212 -12.97 8.30 10.39
N LYS A 213 -14.30 8.38 10.25
CA LYS A 213 -14.95 9.28 9.27
C LYS A 213 -14.69 10.76 9.54
N LYS A 214 -14.37 11.12 10.79
CA LYS A 214 -14.00 12.49 11.18
C LYS A 214 -12.50 12.78 11.01
N GLY A 215 -11.67 11.76 10.72
CA GLY A 215 -10.22 11.90 10.63
C GLY A 215 -9.53 11.92 12.00
N ASP A 216 -10.16 11.34 13.03
CA ASP A 216 -9.53 11.23 14.35
C ASP A 216 -8.38 10.22 14.31
N TYR A 217 -7.23 10.59 14.88
CA TYR A 217 -6.16 9.63 15.20
C TYR A 217 -6.51 8.88 16.49
N LEU A 218 -6.57 7.55 16.43
CA LEU A 218 -7.08 6.72 17.51
C LEU A 218 -5.99 5.87 18.16
N LEU A 219 -5.98 5.88 19.50
CA LEU A 219 -5.31 4.85 20.28
C LEU A 219 -6.33 3.76 20.62
N TYR A 220 -5.88 2.51 20.62
CA TYR A 220 -6.73 1.34 20.78
C TYR A 220 -6.38 0.58 22.05
N ASN A 221 -7.40 0.29 22.87
CA ASN A 221 -7.29 -0.70 23.93
C ASN A 221 -7.62 -2.09 23.36
N ILE A 222 -6.60 -2.90 23.10
CA ILE A 222 -6.71 -4.26 22.57
C ILE A 222 -6.27 -5.21 23.68
N ASN A 223 -7.17 -6.07 24.15
CA ASN A 223 -6.90 -7.04 25.22
C ASN A 223 -6.21 -6.44 26.47
N GLY A 224 -6.58 -5.22 26.86
CA GLY A 224 -6.03 -4.53 28.04
C GLY A 224 -4.71 -3.81 27.82
N LYS A 225 -4.18 -3.80 26.60
CA LYS A 225 -2.96 -3.08 26.20
C LYS A 225 -3.32 -1.93 25.26
N THR A 226 -2.51 -0.88 25.27
CA THR A 226 -2.73 0.30 24.42
C THR A 226 -1.83 0.27 23.20
N TYR A 227 -2.41 0.46 22.02
CA TYR A 227 -1.70 0.46 20.75
C TYR A 227 -1.99 1.74 19.97
N ILE A 228 -0.99 2.24 19.24
CA ILE A 228 -1.21 3.14 18.10
C ILE A 228 -1.81 2.36 16.92
N PRO A 229 -2.38 3.04 15.91
CA PRO A 229 -2.90 2.39 14.70
C PRO A 229 -1.88 1.46 14.03
N ILE A 230 -2.28 0.21 13.81
CA ILE A 230 -1.43 -0.85 13.24
C ILE A 230 -1.13 -0.60 11.74
N GLY A 231 -2.05 0.07 11.04
CA GLY A 231 -1.93 0.47 9.64
C GLY A 231 -1.30 1.84 9.41
N GLY A 232 -0.90 2.55 10.48
CA GLY A 232 -0.38 3.91 10.43
C GLY A 232 -1.38 4.98 10.86
N GLY A 233 -2.69 4.72 10.70
CA GLY A 233 -3.72 5.64 11.14
C GLY A 233 -3.98 6.77 10.15
N LEU A 234 -4.88 7.68 10.54
CA LEU A 234 -5.40 8.74 9.69
C LEU A 234 -4.92 10.11 10.14
N THR A 235 -4.62 10.99 9.19
CA THR A 235 -4.46 12.43 9.41
C THR A 235 -5.84 13.10 9.54
N SER A 236 -5.88 14.39 9.91
CA SER A 236 -7.13 15.18 9.88
C SER A 236 -7.67 15.40 8.46
N ALA A 237 -6.83 15.30 7.43
CA ALA A 237 -7.25 15.22 6.04
C ALA A 237 -7.82 13.82 5.68
N GLY A 238 -7.69 12.86 6.61
CA GLY A 238 -8.06 11.45 6.49
C GLY A 238 -7.25 10.71 5.41
N THR A 239 -6.02 11.15 5.18
CA THR A 239 -4.99 10.37 4.48
C THR A 239 -4.28 9.46 5.46
N ASN A 240 -3.69 8.36 5.00
CA ASN A 240 -2.83 7.53 5.84
C ASN A 240 -1.56 8.32 6.24
N ILE A 241 -1.22 8.32 7.53
CA ILE A 241 -0.06 9.04 8.06
C ILE A 241 1.24 8.51 7.44
N VAL A 242 1.40 7.19 7.33
CA VAL A 242 2.61 6.57 6.79
C VAL A 242 2.80 6.91 5.31
N HIS A 243 1.70 7.00 4.53
CA HIS A 243 1.80 7.44 3.13
C HIS A 243 2.23 8.90 3.01
N THR A 244 1.71 9.76 3.89
CA THR A 244 2.06 11.18 3.91
C THR A 244 3.54 11.36 4.24
N MET A 245 3.99 10.77 5.35
CA MET A 245 5.42 10.81 5.74
C MET A 245 6.34 10.24 4.67
N LYS A 246 5.94 9.12 4.02
CA LYS A 246 6.73 8.54 2.94
C LYS A 246 6.78 9.45 1.72
N ALA A 247 5.69 10.14 1.38
CA ALA A 247 5.69 11.11 0.29
C ALA A 247 6.63 12.28 0.60
N ASP A 248 6.57 12.82 1.82
CA ASP A 248 7.45 13.91 2.26
C ASP A 248 8.92 13.51 2.17
N ASN A 249 9.29 12.33 2.70
CA ASN A 249 10.67 11.83 2.62
C ASN A 249 11.15 11.65 1.17
N ILE A 250 10.31 11.13 0.27
CA ILE A 250 10.66 10.95 -1.15
C ILE A 250 10.91 12.31 -1.81
N LEU A 251 10.08 13.32 -1.51
CA LEU A 251 10.23 14.66 -2.08
C LEU A 251 11.48 15.36 -1.55
N GLU A 252 11.75 15.26 -0.25
CA GLU A 252 12.96 15.79 0.37
C GLU A 252 14.22 15.15 -0.23
N ASP A 253 14.28 13.81 -0.29
CA ASP A 253 15.39 13.08 -0.90
C ASP A 253 15.58 13.48 -2.37
N MET A 254 14.49 13.57 -3.14
CA MET A 254 14.55 13.98 -4.54
C MET A 254 15.15 15.38 -4.70
N ILE A 255 14.74 16.35 -3.88
CA ILE A 255 15.26 17.72 -3.90
C ILE A 255 16.75 17.74 -3.56
N ASP A 256 17.15 17.01 -2.52
CA ASP A 256 18.55 16.94 -2.09
C ASP A 256 19.45 16.25 -3.13
N ILE A 257 18.96 15.17 -3.74
CA ILE A 257 19.65 14.49 -4.84
C ILE A 257 19.77 15.43 -6.04
N GLU A 258 18.70 16.14 -6.43
CA GLU A 258 18.74 17.09 -7.55
C GLU A 258 19.78 18.19 -7.30
N LYS A 259 19.78 18.77 -6.09
CA LYS A 259 20.73 19.78 -5.67
C LYS A 259 22.17 19.26 -5.71
N TYR A 260 22.41 18.03 -5.26
CA TYR A 260 23.71 17.38 -5.36
C TYR A 260 24.18 17.26 -6.82
N PHE A 261 23.31 16.78 -7.71
CA PHE A 261 23.64 16.62 -9.13
C PHE A 261 23.93 17.96 -9.82
N ARG A 262 23.20 19.02 -9.48
CA ARG A 262 23.44 20.37 -10.01
C ARG A 262 24.76 20.94 -9.51
N ASN A 263 25.03 20.87 -8.22
CA ASN A 263 26.22 21.45 -7.61
C ASN A 263 27.50 20.66 -7.93
N SER A 264 27.38 19.36 -8.16
CA SER A 264 28.51 18.45 -8.39
C SER A 264 28.63 18.01 -9.86
N TYR A 265 27.94 18.68 -10.80
CA TYR A 265 27.84 18.25 -12.20
C TYR A 265 29.21 17.96 -12.84
N GLY A 266 30.21 18.83 -12.62
CA GLY A 266 31.56 18.62 -13.16
C GLY A 266 32.27 17.38 -12.61
N SER A 267 32.07 17.06 -11.33
CA SER A 267 32.60 15.83 -10.73
C SER A 267 31.88 14.60 -11.26
N ILE A 268 30.55 14.66 -11.31
CA ILE A 268 29.71 13.55 -11.80
C ILE A 268 30.02 13.26 -13.26
N LYS A 269 30.27 14.29 -14.08
CA LYS A 269 30.69 14.10 -15.47
C LYS A 269 31.98 13.27 -15.56
N LYS A 270 32.97 13.54 -14.70
CA LYS A 270 34.21 12.73 -14.64
C LYS A 270 33.92 11.30 -14.20
N ASP A 271 33.00 11.11 -13.24
CA ASP A 271 32.59 9.77 -12.82
C ASP A 271 31.95 8.99 -13.97
N VAL A 272 31.09 9.65 -14.77
CA VAL A 272 30.52 9.05 -15.99
C VAL A 272 31.62 8.68 -16.98
N GLU A 273 32.56 9.58 -17.28
CA GLU A 273 33.70 9.31 -18.18
C GLU A 273 34.52 8.11 -17.71
N ASN A 274 34.83 8.05 -16.40
CA ASN A 274 35.61 6.98 -15.79
C ASN A 274 34.89 5.63 -15.79
N ILE A 275 33.60 5.62 -15.47
CA ILE A 275 32.82 4.39 -15.34
C ILE A 275 32.41 3.83 -16.70
N THR A 276 31.97 4.69 -17.62
CA THR A 276 31.42 4.27 -18.93
C THR A 276 32.48 4.20 -20.02
N GLY A 277 33.64 4.85 -19.83
CA GLY A 277 34.68 5.00 -20.85
C GLY A 277 34.33 6.04 -21.92
N ALA A 278 33.16 6.69 -21.86
CA ALA A 278 32.75 7.71 -22.82
C ALA A 278 33.53 9.01 -22.56
N LYS A 279 34.44 9.40 -23.47
CA LYS A 279 35.30 10.59 -23.31
C LYS A 279 34.76 11.86 -23.96
N CYS A 280 33.82 11.73 -24.90
CA CYS A 280 33.22 12.86 -25.59
C CYS A 280 31.70 12.67 -25.63
N PHE A 281 30.97 13.59 -25.02
CA PHE A 281 29.51 13.62 -25.08
C PHE A 281 29.09 14.61 -26.17
N SER A 282 28.32 14.12 -27.15
CA SER A 282 27.76 14.97 -28.22
C SER A 282 26.67 15.91 -27.72
N LYS A 283 26.13 15.64 -26.53
CA LYS A 283 25.14 16.46 -25.79
C LYS A 283 25.54 16.57 -24.33
N SER A 284 25.00 17.55 -23.62
CA SER A 284 25.07 17.60 -22.17
C SER A 284 24.48 16.32 -21.57
N LEU A 285 25.05 15.83 -20.46
CA LEU A 285 24.52 14.69 -19.73
C LEU A 285 23.11 15.01 -19.25
N GLU A 286 22.18 14.10 -19.50
CA GLU A 286 20.79 14.25 -19.10
C GLU A 286 20.47 13.19 -18.04
N PHE A 287 20.26 13.65 -16.81
CA PHE A 287 19.90 12.78 -15.69
C PHE A 287 18.40 12.81 -15.44
N LYS A 288 17.82 11.63 -15.21
CA LYS A 288 16.42 11.40 -14.88
C LYS A 288 16.28 10.70 -13.54
N PHE A 289 15.35 11.17 -12.72
CA PHE A 289 15.00 10.52 -11.46
C PHE A 289 14.02 9.38 -11.70
N VAL A 290 14.23 8.22 -11.08
CA VAL A 290 13.38 7.04 -11.17
C VAL A 290 13.03 6.55 -9.77
N LEU A 291 11.75 6.42 -9.47
CA LEU A 291 11.25 5.86 -8.22
C LEU A 291 11.17 4.33 -8.33
N GLU A 292 11.80 3.62 -7.40
CA GLU A 292 11.83 2.16 -7.35
C GLU A 292 11.29 1.65 -6.01
N GLU A 293 10.94 0.36 -5.92
CA GLU A 293 10.33 -0.23 -4.70
C GLU A 293 11.18 -0.04 -3.44
N ARG A 294 12.51 -0.03 -3.57
CA ARG A 294 13.48 -0.01 -2.45
C ARG A 294 14.29 1.28 -2.34
N GLY A 295 13.99 2.30 -3.13
CA GLY A 295 14.76 3.54 -3.15
C GLY A 295 14.60 4.28 -4.47
N TYR A 296 15.70 4.86 -4.95
CA TYR A 296 15.69 5.75 -6.11
C TYR A 296 16.86 5.46 -7.03
N VAL A 297 16.68 5.73 -8.31
CA VAL A 297 17.77 5.66 -9.29
C VAL A 297 17.81 6.96 -10.05
N VAL A 298 18.99 7.58 -10.14
CA VAL A 298 19.23 8.66 -11.10
C VAL A 298 19.96 8.06 -12.30
N LYS A 299 19.29 7.99 -13.44
CA LYS A 299 19.84 7.41 -14.68
C LYS A 299 20.28 8.50 -15.63
N GLU A 300 21.43 8.34 -16.26
CA GLU A 300 21.85 9.17 -17.38
C GLU A 300 21.32 8.58 -18.70
N SER A 301 20.66 9.41 -19.51
CA SER A 301 19.86 8.98 -20.66
C SER A 301 20.65 8.36 -21.83
N ASN A 302 21.97 8.56 -21.91
CA ASN A 302 22.76 8.26 -23.11
C ASN A 302 23.91 7.26 -22.89
N THR A 303 24.28 7.00 -21.65
CA THR A 303 25.52 6.27 -21.31
C THR A 303 25.28 5.00 -20.50
N GLY A 304 24.05 4.79 -20.02
CA GLY A 304 23.72 3.70 -19.11
C GLY A 304 24.28 3.89 -17.69
N TYR A 305 24.95 5.02 -17.43
CA TYR A 305 25.36 5.39 -16.08
C TYR A 305 24.14 5.60 -15.20
N ALA A 306 24.23 5.11 -13.96
CA ALA A 306 23.21 5.37 -12.96
C ALA A 306 23.80 5.45 -11.56
N VAL A 307 23.11 6.19 -10.70
CA VAL A 307 23.36 6.22 -9.27
C VAL A 307 22.14 5.68 -8.55
N LEU A 308 22.32 4.55 -7.87
CA LEU A 308 21.31 3.94 -7.00
C LEU A 308 21.41 4.60 -5.62
N TYR A 309 20.27 5.03 -5.09
CA TYR A 309 20.08 5.50 -3.74
C TYR A 309 19.18 4.50 -3.00
N PHE A 310 19.60 4.07 -1.80
CA PHE A 310 18.90 3.07 -1.01
C PHE A 310 19.12 3.30 0.47
N TYR A 311 18.17 2.87 1.31
CA TYR A 311 18.28 3.04 2.75
C TYR A 311 19.01 1.88 3.42
N GLU A 312 20.00 2.20 4.24
CA GLU A 312 20.55 1.31 5.26
C GLU A 312 20.19 1.87 6.64
N GLY A 313 19.16 1.29 7.27
CA GLY A 313 18.52 1.89 8.44
C GLY A 313 17.84 3.21 8.08
N ASN A 314 18.19 4.29 8.79
CA ASN A 314 17.66 5.64 8.52
C ASN A 314 18.57 6.47 7.60
N ASN A 315 19.66 5.90 7.09
CA ASN A 315 20.63 6.63 6.27
C ASN A 315 20.42 6.33 4.78
N LEU A 316 20.33 7.38 3.97
CA LEU A 316 20.30 7.25 2.51
C LEU A 316 21.72 7.05 1.97
N MET A 317 22.00 5.84 1.52
CA MET A 317 23.26 5.44 0.91
C MET A 317 23.19 5.58 -0.61
N LYS A 318 24.34 5.74 -1.27
CA LYS A 318 24.41 5.77 -2.74
C LYS A 318 25.50 4.88 -3.32
N ARG A 319 25.26 4.31 -4.50
CA ARG A 319 26.24 3.55 -5.31
C ARG A 319 26.08 3.92 -6.78
N ALA A 320 27.19 4.29 -7.43
CA ALA A 320 27.22 4.60 -8.86
C ALA A 320 27.72 3.39 -9.66
N GLY A 321 27.25 3.25 -10.90
CA GLY A 321 27.67 2.18 -11.80
C GLY A 321 26.98 2.26 -13.17
N ILE A 322 27.11 1.18 -13.95
CA ILE A 322 26.38 1.00 -15.22
C ILE A 322 25.21 0.07 -14.96
N ILE A 323 24.00 0.51 -15.29
CA ILE A 323 22.85 -0.39 -15.39
C ILE A 323 22.87 -0.94 -16.81
N LYS A 324 23.20 -2.23 -16.94
CA LYS A 324 22.88 -2.98 -18.16
C LYS A 324 21.39 -3.21 -18.12
N ASP A 325 20.62 -2.42 -18.88
CA ASP A 325 19.22 -2.75 -19.12
C ASP A 325 19.20 -4.19 -19.64
N LYS A 326 18.60 -5.10 -18.87
CA LYS A 326 18.21 -6.40 -19.40
C LYS A 326 17.07 -6.10 -20.37
N CYS A 327 17.36 -6.09 -21.66
CA CYS A 327 16.35 -6.12 -22.71
C CYS A 327 15.35 -7.26 -22.49
#